data_AF-A0A966VNC9-F1
#
_entry.id   AF-A0A966VNC9-F1
#
_cell.length_a   1.000
_cell.length_b   1.000
_cell.length_c   1.000
_cell.angle_alpha   90.00
_cell.angle_beta   90.00
_cell.angle_gamma   90.00
#
_symmetry.space_group_name_H-M   'P 1'
#
loop_
_entity.id
_entity.type
_entity.pdbx_description
1 polymer ?
#
loop_
_entity_poly.entity_id
_entity_poly.type
_entity_poly.pdbx_seq_one_letter_code
_entity_poly.pdbx_strand_id
1 'polypeptide(L)'
;MRTALILLLLLGIASIPGSIFPQRTQSPLKVRQYFDDDPVGAKWLDRFYLFDVYGSPWFSAIYLLLFISLVGCVLPRSFHYFKEIFKAPPEAPSLLKAMEGFQVIPTSLEKADEWFKKNRFRISRTADSIAAEKGYLRETGNLLFHLSLIVVLLGIAGSSVFGMRGEAIVNVGERFINT
;
A
#
# COMPACT_ATOMS: atom_id res chain seq x y z
N MET A 1 7.32 6.55 -8.21
CA MET A 1 5.87 6.26 -8.35
C MET A 1 5.52 5.57 -9.66
N ARG A 2 6.10 5.94 -10.81
CA ARG A 2 5.86 5.28 -12.12
C ARG A 2 6.08 3.76 -12.08
N THR A 3 7.14 3.31 -11.41
CA THR A 3 7.46 1.87 -11.24
C THR A 3 6.35 1.12 -10.51
N ALA A 4 5.87 1.64 -9.38
CA ALA A 4 4.79 1.03 -8.60
C ALA A 4 3.49 0.91 -9.40
N LEU A 5 3.13 1.93 -10.19
CA LEU A 5 1.93 1.88 -11.05
C LEU A 5 2.05 0.82 -12.15
N ILE A 6 3.22 0.70 -12.78
CA ILE A 6 3.49 -0.34 -13.78
C ILE A 6 3.41 -1.73 -13.14
N LEU A 7 4.03 -1.91 -11.98
CA LEU A 7 4.00 -3.18 -11.25
C LEU A 7 2.59 -3.55 -10.80
N LEU A 8 1.77 -2.57 -10.40
CA LEU A 8 0.36 -2.78 -10.07
C LEU A 8 -0.45 -3.22 -11.30
N LEU A 9 -0.24 -2.59 -12.45
CA LEU A 9 -0.86 -3.01 -13.71
C LEU A 9 -0.43 -4.44 -14.10
N LEU A 10 0.87 -4.73 -14.01
CA LEU A 10 1.40 -6.06 -14.29
C LEU A 10 0.83 -7.12 -13.35
N LEU A 11 0.70 -6.81 -12.06
CA LEU A 11 0.06 -7.71 -11.08
C LEU A 11 -1.40 -8.01 -11.45
N GLY A 12 -2.14 -6.99 -11.92
CA GLY A 12 -3.50 -7.16 -12.40
C GLY A 12 -3.58 -8.11 -13.61
N ILE A 13 -2.74 -7.90 -14.63
CA ILE A 13 -2.66 -8.76 -15.82
C ILE A 13 -2.24 -10.18 -15.44
N ALA A 14 -1.23 -10.31 -14.59
CA ALA A 14 -0.71 -11.56 -14.06
C ALA A 14 -1.76 -12.37 -13.28
N SER A 15 -2.77 -11.71 -12.70
CA SER A 15 -3.85 -12.36 -11.95
C SER A 15 -4.95 -12.93 -12.84
N ILE A 16 -5.07 -12.50 -14.10
CA ILE A 16 -6.12 -12.94 -15.03
C ILE A 16 -6.11 -14.46 -15.23
N PRO A 17 -4.97 -15.11 -15.58
CA PRO A 17 -4.97 -16.55 -15.78
C PRO A 17 -5.37 -17.34 -14.53
N GLY A 18 -5.02 -16.84 -13.34
CA GLY A 18 -5.38 -17.47 -12.06
C GLY A 18 -6.90 -17.51 -11.81
N SER A 19 -7.65 -16.62 -12.45
CA SER A 19 -9.12 -16.59 -12.41
C SER A 19 -9.80 -17.47 -13.48
N ILE A 20 -9.08 -17.80 -14.55
CA ILE A 20 -9.61 -18.58 -15.68
C ILE A 20 -9.36 -20.08 -15.46
N PHE A 21 -8.16 -20.44 -15.02
CA PHE A 21 -7.75 -21.84 -14.86
C PHE A 21 -7.95 -22.32 -13.41
N PRO A 22 -8.30 -23.60 -13.19
CA PRO A 22 -8.47 -24.15 -11.85
C PRO A 22 -7.14 -24.08 -11.09
N GLN A 23 -7.16 -23.57 -9.86
CA GLN A 23 -5.97 -23.47 -9.01
C GLN A 23 -5.85 -24.70 -8.11
N ARG A 24 -4.66 -25.29 -8.02
CA ARG A 24 -4.37 -26.50 -7.24
C ARG A 24 -4.76 -26.36 -5.76
N THR A 25 -4.54 -25.19 -5.19
CA THR A 25 -4.88 -24.87 -3.79
C THR A 25 -6.38 -24.75 -3.53
N GLN A 26 -7.18 -24.49 -4.57
CA GLN A 26 -8.63 -24.28 -4.43
C GLN A 26 -9.45 -25.50 -4.86
N SER A 27 -8.98 -26.26 -5.85
CA SER A 27 -9.72 -27.40 -6.41
C SER A 27 -8.77 -28.43 -7.02
N PRO A 28 -8.08 -29.24 -6.20
CA PRO A 28 -7.13 -30.24 -6.70
C PRO A 28 -7.81 -31.28 -7.62
N LEU A 29 -9.09 -31.60 -7.36
CA LEU A 29 -9.89 -32.51 -8.19
C LEU A 29 -10.12 -31.97 -9.60
N LYS A 30 -10.44 -30.67 -9.75
CA LYS A 30 -10.65 -30.05 -11.07
C LYS A 30 -9.36 -30.00 -11.87
N VAL A 31 -8.23 -29.75 -11.22
CA VAL A 31 -6.93 -29.81 -11.89
C VAL A 31 -6.66 -31.24 -12.35
N ARG A 32 -6.89 -32.25 -11.50
CA ARG A 32 -6.71 -33.66 -11.88
C ARG A 32 -7.59 -34.04 -13.08
N GLN A 33 -8.86 -33.67 -13.06
CA GLN A 33 -9.76 -33.91 -14.18
C GLN A 33 -9.26 -33.27 -15.48
N TYR A 34 -8.71 -32.05 -15.42
CA TYR A 34 -8.11 -31.41 -16.60
C TYR A 34 -6.95 -32.21 -17.19
N PHE A 35 -6.12 -32.84 -16.33
CA PHE A 35 -5.04 -33.73 -16.76
C PHE A 35 -5.55 -35.05 -17.35
N ASP A 36 -6.70 -35.54 -16.89
CA ASP A 36 -7.34 -36.75 -17.42
C ASP A 36 -7.99 -36.47 -18.79
N ASP A 37 -8.61 -35.29 -18.96
CA ASP A 37 -9.31 -34.87 -20.18
C ASP A 37 -8.35 -34.48 -21.33
N ASP A 38 -7.30 -33.70 -21.04
CA ASP A 38 -6.26 -33.32 -22.02
C ASP A 38 -4.84 -33.37 -21.40
N PRO A 39 -4.20 -34.56 -21.40
CA PRO A 39 -2.89 -34.75 -20.78
C PRO A 39 -1.77 -33.91 -21.41
N VAL A 40 -1.86 -33.59 -22.70
CA VAL A 40 -0.79 -32.88 -23.43
C VAL A 40 -0.90 -31.38 -23.16
N GLY A 41 -2.11 -30.81 -23.31
CA GLY A 41 -2.36 -29.39 -23.00
C GLY A 41 -2.12 -29.09 -21.53
N ALA A 42 -2.58 -29.96 -20.62
CA ALA A 42 -2.37 -29.80 -19.18
C ALA A 42 -0.89 -29.67 -18.81
N LYS A 43 -0.01 -30.50 -19.39
CA LYS A 43 1.45 -30.41 -19.14
C LYS A 43 2.05 -29.09 -19.58
N TRP A 44 1.59 -28.53 -20.71
CA TRP A 44 2.04 -27.22 -21.18
C TRP A 44 1.56 -26.09 -20.28
N LEU A 45 0.29 -26.08 -19.89
CA LEU A 45 -0.26 -25.08 -18.97
C LEU A 45 0.45 -25.13 -17.60
N ASP A 46 0.74 -26.34 -17.11
CA ASP A 46 1.44 -26.56 -15.85
C ASP A 46 2.91 -26.10 -15.91
N ARG A 47 3.58 -26.25 -17.06
CA ARG A 47 4.93 -25.71 -17.29
C ARG A 47 5.01 -24.20 -17.10
N PHE A 48 3.93 -23.49 -17.41
CA PHE A 48 3.78 -22.04 -17.22
C PHE A 48 3.15 -21.67 -15.86
N TYR A 49 2.94 -22.64 -14.97
CA TYR A 49 2.32 -22.48 -13.65
C TYR A 49 0.87 -21.96 -13.71
N LEU A 50 0.11 -22.24 -14.77
CA LEU A 50 -1.26 -21.72 -14.90
C LEU A 50 -2.27 -22.35 -13.92
N PHE A 51 -1.97 -23.56 -13.41
CA PHE A 51 -2.73 -24.19 -12.32
C PHE A 51 -2.24 -23.78 -10.92
N ASP A 52 -1.18 -22.99 -10.83
CA ASP A 52 -0.64 -22.47 -9.57
C ASP A 52 -0.04 -21.07 -9.76
N VAL A 53 -0.88 -20.15 -10.28
CA VAL A 53 -0.45 -18.81 -10.68
C VAL A 53 0.07 -18.04 -9.48
N TYR A 54 -0.64 -18.10 -8.35
CA TYR A 54 -0.31 -17.36 -7.14
C TYR A 54 0.93 -17.90 -6.41
N GLY A 55 1.30 -19.17 -6.62
CA GLY A 55 2.55 -19.77 -6.15
C GLY A 55 3.71 -19.65 -7.15
N SER A 56 3.44 -19.18 -8.37
CA SER A 56 4.44 -19.20 -9.44
C SER A 56 5.63 -18.26 -9.19
N PRO A 57 6.84 -18.59 -9.68
CA PRO A 57 8.00 -17.73 -9.55
C PRO A 57 7.81 -16.35 -10.22
N TRP A 58 7.12 -16.31 -11.36
CA TRP A 58 6.92 -15.07 -12.12
C TRP A 58 5.91 -14.14 -11.45
N PHE A 59 4.81 -14.67 -10.91
CA PHE A 59 3.85 -13.88 -10.14
C PHE A 59 4.48 -13.37 -8.84
N SER A 60 5.20 -14.25 -8.15
CA SER A 60 5.93 -13.92 -6.92
C SER A 60 6.97 -12.81 -7.16
N ALA A 61 7.69 -12.83 -8.29
CA ALA A 61 8.63 -11.77 -8.63
C ALA A 61 7.94 -10.41 -8.78
N ILE A 62 6.80 -10.34 -9.47
CA ILE A 62 6.02 -9.09 -9.61
C ILE A 62 5.55 -8.60 -8.23
N TYR A 63 5.00 -9.50 -7.42
CA TYR A 63 4.52 -9.20 -6.07
C TYR A 63 5.64 -8.68 -5.17
N LEU A 64 6.80 -9.36 -5.13
CA LEU A 64 7.94 -8.96 -4.31
C LEU A 64 8.54 -7.63 -4.78
N LEU A 65 8.66 -7.39 -6.09
CA LEU A 65 9.12 -6.11 -6.62
C LEU A 65 8.16 -4.97 -6.28
N LEU A 66 6.84 -5.21 -6.37
CA LEU A 66 5.84 -4.24 -5.97
C LEU A 66 5.98 -3.90 -4.48
N PHE A 67 6.15 -4.93 -3.63
CA PHE A 67 6.32 -4.76 -2.20
C PHE A 67 7.60 -3.97 -1.86
N ILE A 68 8.74 -4.35 -2.43
CA ILE A 68 10.01 -3.63 -2.26
C ILE A 68 9.88 -2.18 -2.74
N SER A 69 9.24 -1.95 -3.89
CA SER A 69 9.02 -0.59 -4.39
C SER A 69 8.12 0.22 -3.47
N LEU A 70 7.09 -0.39 -2.88
CA LEU A 70 6.17 0.27 -1.95
C LEU A 70 6.92 0.64 -0.67
N VAL A 71 7.60 -0.32 -0.05
CA VAL A 71 8.40 -0.12 1.16
C VAL A 71 9.48 0.96 0.93
N GLY A 72 10.22 0.85 -0.17
CA GLY A 72 11.28 1.79 -0.55
C GLY A 72 10.79 3.21 -0.84
N CYS A 73 9.53 3.40 -1.23
CA CYS A 73 8.96 4.75 -1.42
C CYS A 73 8.28 5.31 -0.17
N VAL A 74 7.63 4.47 0.64
CA VAL A 74 6.85 4.92 1.80
C VAL A 74 7.74 5.17 3.01
N LEU A 75 8.73 4.33 3.30
CA LEU A 75 9.61 4.48 4.47
C LEU A 75 10.35 5.83 4.51
N PRO A 76 11.15 6.21 3.49
CA PRO A 76 11.91 7.46 3.56
C PRO A 76 10.99 8.67 3.59
N ARG A 77 9.85 8.63 2.89
CA ARG A 77 8.85 9.69 2.92
C ARG A 77 8.22 9.82 4.31
N SER A 78 7.88 8.71 4.95
CA SER A 78 7.31 8.69 6.30
C SER A 78 8.31 9.27 7.31
N PHE A 79 9.59 8.90 7.20
CA PHE A 79 10.64 9.45 8.06
C PHE A 79 10.83 10.96 7.87
N HIS A 80 10.90 11.42 6.62
CA HIS A 80 11.00 12.85 6.32
C HIS A 80 9.79 13.62 6.86
N TYR A 81 8.59 13.13 6.59
CA TYR A 81 7.35 13.75 7.05
C TYR A 81 7.25 13.80 8.58
N PHE A 82 7.65 12.72 9.26
CA PHE A 82 7.72 12.69 10.71
C PHE A 82 8.63 13.81 11.23
N LYS A 83 9.81 14.00 10.64
CA LYS A 83 10.71 15.10 11.00
C LYS A 83 10.09 16.48 10.76
N GLU A 84 9.40 16.68 9.63
CA GLU A 84 8.77 17.97 9.29
C GLU A 84 7.61 18.34 10.21
N ILE A 85 6.81 17.36 10.67
CA ILE A 85 5.71 17.63 11.61
C ILE A 85 6.22 18.29 12.91
N PHE A 86 7.43 17.95 13.36
CA PHE A 86 7.99 18.52 14.59
C PHE A 86 8.73 19.85 14.38
N LYS A 87 9.02 20.25 13.15
CA LYS A 87 9.65 21.56 12.88
C LYS A 87 8.63 22.69 12.99
N ALA A 88 9.12 23.87 13.36
CA ALA A 88 8.31 25.09 13.30
C ALA A 88 7.94 25.43 11.84
N PRO A 89 6.83 26.14 11.61
CA PRO A 89 6.46 26.63 10.28
C PRO A 89 7.64 27.36 9.62
N PRO A 90 7.92 27.11 8.33
CA PRO A 90 9.03 27.75 7.63
C PRO A 90 8.81 29.27 7.55
N GLU A 91 9.92 30.02 7.56
CA GLU A 91 9.85 31.49 7.44
C GLU A 91 9.22 31.94 6.13
N ALA A 92 8.65 33.15 6.15
CA ALA A 92 8.06 33.74 4.97
C ALA A 92 9.12 33.92 3.86
N PRO A 93 8.83 33.52 2.60
CA PRO A 93 9.77 33.70 1.52
C PRO A 93 9.97 35.19 1.21
N SER A 94 11.16 35.54 0.73
CA SER A 94 11.54 36.92 0.41
C SER A 94 10.67 37.58 -0.67
N LEU A 95 10.04 36.79 -1.55
CA LEU A 95 9.17 37.28 -2.62
C LEU A 95 7.75 36.68 -2.53
N LEU A 96 6.93 37.22 -1.63
CA LEU A 96 5.53 36.79 -1.45
C LEU A 96 4.69 36.89 -2.73
N LYS A 97 4.97 37.87 -3.60
CA LYS A 97 4.23 38.08 -4.86
C LYS A 97 4.36 36.93 -5.85
N ALA A 98 5.39 36.09 -5.72
CA ALA A 98 5.58 34.92 -6.57
C ALA A 98 4.79 33.69 -6.09
N MET A 99 4.20 33.75 -4.90
CA MET A 99 3.42 32.64 -4.34
C MET A 99 2.06 32.55 -5.02
N GLU A 100 1.66 31.33 -5.34
CA GLU A 100 0.29 31.04 -5.78
C GLU A 100 -0.68 31.39 -4.63
N GLY A 101 -1.69 32.21 -4.92
CA GLY A 101 -2.64 32.69 -3.92
C GLY A 101 -2.19 33.91 -3.11
N PHE A 102 -1.17 34.65 -3.55
CA PHE A 102 -0.82 35.94 -2.95
C PHE A 102 -2.00 36.91 -2.97
N GLN A 103 -2.34 37.47 -1.81
CA GLN A 103 -3.37 38.48 -1.66
C GLN A 103 -2.90 39.58 -0.70
N VAL A 104 -3.34 40.81 -0.96
CA VAL A 104 -3.10 41.96 -0.08
C VAL A 104 -4.43 42.31 0.60
N ILE A 105 -4.46 42.21 1.92
CA ILE A 105 -5.62 42.52 2.74
C ILE A 105 -5.19 43.59 3.75
N PRO A 106 -5.93 44.71 3.89
CA PRO A 106 -5.60 45.74 4.88
C PRO A 106 -5.86 45.21 6.29
N THR A 107 -4.80 44.77 6.98
CA THR A 107 -4.85 44.26 8.36
C THR A 107 -3.53 44.55 9.08
N SER A 108 -3.51 44.40 10.41
CA SER A 108 -2.28 44.45 11.22
C SER A 108 -1.80 43.03 11.55
N LEU A 109 -0.50 42.90 11.86
CA LEU A 109 0.10 41.61 12.21
C LEU A 109 -0.48 41.05 13.51
N GLU A 110 -0.85 41.91 14.47
CA GLU A 110 -1.44 41.50 15.75
C GLU A 110 -2.81 40.86 15.55
N LYS A 111 -3.67 41.48 14.72
CA LYS A 111 -5.00 40.93 14.41
C LYS A 111 -4.90 39.61 13.65
N ALA A 112 -3.92 39.48 12.75
CA ALA A 112 -3.66 38.24 12.04
C ALA A 112 -3.22 37.13 13.00
N ASP A 113 -2.31 37.43 13.94
CA ASP A 113 -1.85 36.48 14.96
C ASP A 113 -2.99 35.95 15.84
N GLU A 114 -3.83 36.85 16.36
CA GLU A 114 -4.97 36.47 17.20
C GLU A 114 -5.93 35.53 16.45
N TRP A 115 -6.18 35.83 15.17
CA TRP A 115 -7.02 34.99 14.33
C TRP A 115 -6.41 33.61 14.11
N PHE A 116 -5.11 33.51 13.79
CA PHE A 116 -4.42 32.24 13.60
C PHE A 116 -4.41 31.39 14.88
N LYS A 117 -4.17 32.00 16.03
CA LYS A 117 -4.24 31.32 17.34
C LYS A 117 -5.62 30.78 17.63
N LYS A 118 -6.66 31.63 17.47
CA LYS A 118 -8.06 31.23 17.69
C LYS A 118 -8.45 30.04 16.81
N ASN A 119 -7.90 29.99 15.59
CA ASN A 119 -8.15 28.91 14.64
C ASN A 119 -7.18 27.72 14.75
N ARG A 120 -6.34 27.65 15.81
CA ARG A 120 -5.41 26.53 16.06
C ARG A 120 -4.41 26.28 14.93
N PHE A 121 -3.87 27.34 14.35
CA PHE A 121 -2.73 27.22 13.45
C PHE A 121 -1.45 27.00 14.25
N ARG A 122 -0.47 26.32 13.64
CA ARG A 122 0.92 26.35 14.13
C ARG A 122 1.54 27.64 13.62
N ILE A 123 2.19 28.40 14.49
CA ILE A 123 2.66 29.75 14.19
C ILE A 123 4.15 29.85 14.49
N SER A 124 4.91 30.43 13.57
CA SER A 124 6.28 30.90 13.77
C SER A 124 6.30 32.41 13.57
N ARG A 125 7.02 33.14 14.42
CA ARG A 125 7.07 34.60 14.40
C ARG A 125 8.49 35.10 14.25
N THR A 126 8.61 36.12 13.41
CA THR A 126 9.81 36.94 13.25
C THR A 126 9.41 38.41 13.45
N ALA A 127 10.37 39.33 13.58
CA ALA A 127 10.10 40.75 13.81
C ALA A 127 9.12 41.36 12.79
N ASP A 128 9.25 40.98 11.51
CA ASP A 128 8.51 41.57 10.40
C ASP A 128 7.50 40.61 9.74
N SER A 129 7.35 39.38 10.23
CA SER A 129 6.49 38.38 9.59
C SER A 129 5.93 37.31 10.52
N ILE A 130 4.80 36.73 10.11
CA ILE A 130 4.16 35.59 10.78
C ILE A 130 3.98 34.49 9.73
N ALA A 131 4.56 33.32 9.99
CA ALA A 131 4.29 32.11 9.22
C ALA A 131 3.30 31.25 9.99
N ALA A 132 2.22 30.83 9.32
CA ALA A 132 1.18 30.01 9.92
C ALA A 132 0.80 28.85 8.99
N GLU A 133 0.70 27.65 9.53
CA GLU A 133 0.35 26.45 8.78
C GLU A 133 -0.69 25.59 9.52
N LYS A 134 -1.50 24.87 8.74
CA LYS A 134 -2.51 23.92 9.23
C LYS A 134 -2.83 22.92 8.11
N GLY A 135 -3.30 21.72 8.46
CA GLY A 135 -3.82 20.76 7.48
C GLY A 135 -2.97 19.51 7.24
N TYR A 136 -2.29 18.99 8.26
CA TYR A 136 -1.47 17.77 8.16
C TYR A 136 -2.28 16.47 7.99
N LEU A 137 -3.55 16.46 8.39
CA LEU A 137 -4.39 15.25 8.43
C LEU A 137 -4.45 14.48 7.11
N ARG A 138 -4.53 15.18 5.97
CA ARG A 138 -4.61 14.53 4.65
C ARG A 138 -3.35 13.73 4.34
N GLU A 139 -2.18 14.32 4.61
CA GLU A 139 -0.89 13.67 4.35
C GLU A 139 -0.59 12.59 5.40
N THR A 140 -0.87 12.87 6.68
CA THR A 140 -0.75 11.88 7.76
C THR A 140 -1.62 10.65 7.47
N GLY A 141 -2.89 10.86 7.12
CA GLY A 141 -3.83 9.77 6.82
C GLY A 141 -3.38 8.96 5.62
N ASN A 142 -2.92 9.62 4.55
CA ASN A 142 -2.37 8.93 3.38
C ASN A 142 -1.15 8.07 3.74
N LEU A 143 -0.20 8.61 4.51
CA LEU A 143 1.00 7.86 4.94
C LEU A 143 0.65 6.71 5.89
N LEU A 144 -0.24 6.95 6.85
CA LEU A 144 -0.71 5.94 7.80
C LEU A 144 -1.38 4.77 7.09
N PHE A 145 -2.21 5.04 6.07
CA PHE A 145 -2.85 4.00 5.26
C PHE A 145 -1.81 3.13 4.55
N HIS A 146 -0.79 3.74 3.94
CA HIS A 146 0.24 2.95 3.26
C HIS A 146 1.10 2.14 4.25
N LEU A 147 1.43 2.73 5.41
CA LEU A 147 2.16 2.02 6.47
C LEU A 147 1.36 0.86 7.04
N SER A 148 0.05 1.01 7.24
CA SER A 148 -0.79 -0.08 7.75
C SER A 148 -0.87 -1.25 6.78
N LEU A 149 -0.91 -1.00 5.46
CA LEU A 149 -0.81 -2.05 4.45
C LEU A 149 0.51 -2.83 4.57
N ILE A 150 1.64 -2.14 4.80
CA ILE A 150 2.93 -2.81 5.02
C ILE A 150 2.88 -3.69 6.27
N VAL A 151 2.34 -3.18 7.38
CA VAL A 151 2.23 -3.93 8.64
C VAL A 151 1.37 -5.18 8.48
N VAL A 152 0.21 -5.07 7.83
CA VAL A 152 -0.66 -6.22 7.54
C VAL A 152 0.08 -7.27 6.72
N LEU A 153 0.81 -6.85 5.69
CA LEU A 153 1.59 -7.76 4.84
C LEU A 153 2.70 -8.47 5.62
N LEU A 154 3.42 -7.76 6.48
CA LEU A 154 4.42 -8.38 7.37
C LEU A 154 3.78 -9.39 8.33
N GLY A 155 2.59 -9.09 8.85
CA GLY A 155 1.82 -10.02 9.68
C GLY A 155 1.41 -11.28 8.93
N ILE A 156 0.94 -11.15 7.69
CA ILE A 156 0.61 -12.30 6.83
C ILE A 156 1.86 -13.11 6.50
N ALA A 157 2.97 -12.47 6.17
CA ALA A 157 4.24 -13.14 5.90
C ALA A 157 4.74 -13.92 7.12
N GLY A 158 4.68 -13.31 8.31
CA GLY A 158 5.00 -13.99 9.57
C GLY A 158 4.07 -15.18 9.85
N SER A 159 2.75 -14.99 9.68
CA SER A 159 1.76 -16.06 9.81
C SER A 159 2.01 -17.21 8.81
N SER A 160 2.49 -16.91 7.60
CA SER A 160 2.83 -17.95 6.63
C SER A 160 4.06 -18.77 7.03
N VAL A 161 5.03 -18.18 7.72
CA VAL A 161 6.28 -18.87 8.13
C VAL A 161 6.09 -19.65 9.42
N PHE A 162 5.33 -19.09 10.37
CA PHE A 162 5.16 -19.68 11.71
C PHE A 162 3.80 -20.37 11.91
N GLY A 163 2.87 -20.20 10.98
CA GLY A 163 1.52 -20.73 11.08
C GLY A 163 1.43 -22.21 10.72
N MET A 164 0.49 -22.90 11.36
CA MET A 164 0.14 -24.28 11.02
C MET A 164 -1.17 -24.28 10.23
N ARG A 165 -1.22 -25.07 9.15
CA ARG A 165 -2.45 -25.35 8.39
C ARG A 165 -2.74 -26.84 8.44
N GLY A 166 -3.99 -27.19 8.71
CA GLY A 166 -4.50 -28.55 8.66
C GLY A 166 -5.71 -28.59 7.74
N GLU A 167 -5.72 -29.53 6.81
CA GLU A 167 -6.85 -29.80 5.92
C GLU A 167 -7.23 -31.27 6.07
N ALA A 168 -8.52 -31.56 6.15
CA ALA A 168 -9.05 -32.92 6.21
C ALA A 168 -10.06 -33.11 5.09
N ILE A 169 -9.83 -34.12 4.24
CA ILE A 169 -10.80 -34.57 3.25
C ILE A 169 -11.74 -35.53 3.95
N VAL A 170 -13.03 -35.24 3.93
CA VAL A 170 -14.07 -36.05 4.58
C VAL A 170 -15.01 -36.56 3.50
N ASN A 171 -15.26 -37.87 3.48
CA ASN A 171 -16.22 -38.41 2.53
C ASN A 171 -17.66 -38.08 2.96
N VAL A 172 -18.56 -38.03 1.98
CA VAL A 172 -19.99 -37.85 2.23
C VAL A 172 -20.47 -39.02 3.10
N GLY A 173 -20.91 -38.71 4.33
CA GLY A 173 -21.36 -39.70 5.32
C GLY A 173 -20.40 -39.94 6.49
N GLU A 174 -19.15 -39.48 6.42
CA GLU A 174 -18.19 -39.55 7.52
C GLU A 174 -18.33 -38.36 8.48
N ARG A 175 -18.00 -38.58 9.76
CA ARG A 175 -17.99 -37.52 10.80
C ARG A 175 -16.55 -37.07 11.06
N PHE A 176 -16.32 -35.76 11.04
CA PHE A 176 -15.09 -35.16 11.50
C PHE A 176 -15.25 -34.72 12.97
N ILE A 177 -14.39 -35.22 13.86
CA ILE A 177 -14.36 -34.82 15.27
C ILE A 177 -12.99 -34.18 15.50
N ASN A 178 -12.98 -32.85 15.67
CA ASN A 178 -11.78 -32.12 16.06
C ASN A 178 -11.58 -32.31 17.58
N THR A 179 -10.44 -32.85 18.01
CA THR A 179 -10.12 -33.00 19.44
C THR A 179 -9.18 -31.89 19.88
#